data_AF-A0A4R7K142-F1
#
_entry.id   AF-A0A4R7K142-F1
#
_cell.length_a   1.000
_cell.length_b   1.000
_cell.length_c   1.000
_cell.angle_alpha   90.00
_cell.angle_beta   90.00
_cell.angle_gamma   90.00
#
_symmetry.space_group_name_H-M   'P 1'
#
loop_
_entity.id
_entity.type
_entity.pdbx_description
1 polymer ?
#
loop_
_entity_poly.entity_id
_entity_poly.type
_entity_poly.pdbx_seq_one_letter_code
_entity_poly.pdbx_strand_id
1 'polypeptide(L)'
;MYDLIGDIHGHADELKALLTKLGYEEKNGVWQHPERKVIFLGDFIDRGPEQVESVRIPRAMVEAGHAMAVMGNHEFNAIAWAKQDPKNPGEYLRPHTDKNRNQHQVFLDAVGEDSSVHAEFIEWFEQLPFYLDLPELRVVHACWHPQYIDCLQPFLDGQQRALPNAWPSLTARGTVPFEAAEVILKGLEIPLPEGHAFEDKDGNERTDIRAEWWNLHGATYRDLAFVPPEVIKQIPHKPIPEHILPGYDQIKPVFVGHYWLSGEPELMADRIACLDYSIGAKGLGNNEGCKLVAYRWQGESALNPEHFVWVS
;
A
#
# COMPACT_ATOMS: atom_id res chain seq x y z
N MET A 1 21.11 -5.83 4.14
CA MET A 1 20.15 -5.72 5.26
C MET A 1 19.27 -4.52 5.01
N TYR A 2 17.98 -4.63 5.34
CA TYR A 2 17.00 -3.61 5.05
C TYR A 2 16.18 -3.29 6.31
N ASP A 3 15.80 -2.03 6.47
CA ASP A 3 14.69 -1.66 7.36
C ASP A 3 13.49 -1.33 6.46
N LEU A 4 12.44 -2.14 6.51
CA LEU A 4 11.23 -1.89 5.74
C LEU A 4 10.31 -0.99 6.55
N ILE A 5 9.71 0.02 5.94
CA ILE A 5 8.83 1.00 6.61
C ILE A 5 7.46 0.98 5.94
N GLY A 6 6.42 0.86 6.74
CA GLY A 6 5.01 0.88 6.33
C GLY A 6 4.49 2.23 5.86
N ASP A 7 3.18 2.31 5.74
CA ASP A 7 2.42 3.47 5.27
C ASP A 7 2.73 4.70 6.14
N ILE A 8 2.98 5.85 5.51
CA ILE A 8 3.42 7.09 6.19
C ILE A 8 2.29 8.11 6.27
N HIS A 9 1.47 8.24 5.22
CA HIS A 9 0.27 9.07 5.22
C HIS A 9 0.46 10.49 5.78
N GLY A 10 1.49 11.21 5.33
CA GLY A 10 1.69 12.60 5.77
C GLY A 10 2.21 12.76 7.21
N HIS A 11 2.81 11.72 7.82
CA HIS A 11 3.38 11.76 9.18
C HIS A 11 4.92 11.79 9.14
N ALA A 12 5.48 12.94 8.76
CA ALA A 12 6.91 13.10 8.53
C ALA A 12 7.70 13.15 9.84
N ASP A 13 7.13 13.73 10.90
CA ASP A 13 7.75 13.76 12.23
C ASP A 13 7.90 12.35 12.81
N GLU A 14 6.88 11.50 12.69
CA GLU A 14 6.96 10.09 13.04
C GLU A 14 7.97 9.34 12.18
N LEU A 15 8.04 9.65 10.88
CA LEU A 15 9.07 9.07 10.01
C LEU A 15 10.49 9.43 10.47
N LYS A 16 10.77 10.70 10.78
CA LYS A 16 12.07 11.15 11.30
C LYS A 16 12.38 10.50 12.65
N ALA A 17 11.39 10.38 13.54
CA ALA A 17 11.54 9.70 14.82
C ALA A 17 11.87 8.21 14.66
N LEU A 18 11.19 7.53 13.72
CA LEU A 18 11.43 6.13 13.42
C LEU A 18 12.82 5.92 12.80
N LEU A 19 13.22 6.74 11.83
CA LEU A 19 14.55 6.70 11.23
C LEU A 19 15.65 6.89 12.28
N THR A 20 15.47 7.87 13.19
CA THR A 20 16.38 8.10 14.31
C THR A 20 16.45 6.87 15.23
N LYS A 21 15.30 6.29 15.59
CA LYS A 21 15.23 5.06 16.42
C LYS A 21 15.88 3.86 15.74
N LEU A 22 15.79 3.78 14.41
CA LEU A 22 16.45 2.78 13.59
C LEU A 22 17.95 3.04 13.43
N GLY A 23 18.48 4.18 13.88
CA GLY A 23 19.90 4.54 13.83
C GLY A 23 20.33 5.23 12.54
N TYR A 24 19.40 5.70 11.71
CA TYR A 24 19.73 6.53 10.54
C TYR A 24 20.08 7.94 11.00
N GLU A 25 20.98 8.57 10.27
CA GLU A 25 21.39 9.96 10.49
C GLU A 25 21.11 10.78 9.23
N GLU A 26 20.62 12.00 9.39
CA GLU A 26 20.49 12.94 8.30
C GLU A 26 21.84 13.62 8.03
N LYS A 27 22.35 13.51 6.79
CA LYS A 27 23.55 14.24 6.34
C LYS A 27 23.24 14.91 5.02
N ASN A 28 23.45 16.23 4.96
CA ASN A 28 23.17 17.06 3.78
C ASN A 28 21.72 16.90 3.27
N GLY A 29 20.74 16.79 4.18
CA GLY A 29 19.32 16.64 3.83
C GLY A 29 18.90 15.23 3.40
N VAL A 30 19.77 14.22 3.58
CA VAL A 30 19.47 12.82 3.23
C VAL A 30 19.70 11.93 4.43
N TRP A 31 18.66 11.19 4.83
CA TRP A 31 18.75 10.15 5.85
C TRP A 31 19.51 8.93 5.31
N GLN A 32 20.47 8.44 6.09
CA GLN A 32 21.31 7.31 5.69
C GLN A 32 21.82 6.51 6.88
N HIS A 33 22.12 5.23 6.63
CA HIS A 33 22.78 4.34 7.57
C HIS A 33 24.02 3.72 6.90
N PRO A 34 25.14 3.52 7.62
CA PRO A 34 26.39 2.99 7.02
C PRO A 34 26.25 1.58 6.42
N GLU A 35 25.33 0.76 6.95
CA GLU A 35 25.21 -0.67 6.59
C GLU A 35 23.84 -1.10 6.05
N ARG A 36 22.82 -0.25 6.20
CA ARG A 36 21.40 -0.61 5.98
C ARG A 36 20.76 0.39 5.03
N LYS A 37 19.77 -0.08 4.28
CA LYS A 37 18.95 0.75 3.40
C LYS A 37 17.49 0.60 3.82
N VAL A 38 16.70 1.63 3.55
CA VAL A 38 15.25 1.56 3.76
C VAL A 38 14.56 0.93 2.55
N ILE A 39 13.47 0.20 2.77
CA ILE A 39 12.48 -0.07 1.72
C ILE A 39 11.13 0.47 2.18
N PHE A 40 10.60 1.47 1.48
CA PHE A 40 9.29 2.04 1.78
C PHE A 40 8.18 1.26 1.07
N LEU A 41 7.07 1.04 1.79
CA LEU A 41 5.91 0.27 1.32
C LEU A 41 4.86 1.09 0.56
N GLY A 42 5.11 2.37 0.30
CA GLY A 42 4.17 3.27 -0.37
C GLY A 42 3.26 4.02 0.62
N ASP A 43 2.22 4.65 0.08
CA ASP A 43 1.25 5.45 0.84
C ASP A 43 1.93 6.55 1.67
N PHE A 44 2.66 7.41 0.97
CA PHE A 44 3.36 8.57 1.53
C PHE A 44 2.41 9.72 1.86
N ILE A 45 1.32 9.83 1.10
CA ILE A 45 0.44 10.99 1.05
C ILE A 45 -0.97 10.71 1.59
N ASP A 46 -1.76 11.78 1.60
CA ASP A 46 -3.11 11.91 2.14
C ASP A 46 -3.18 11.66 3.66
N ARG A 47 -4.33 11.96 4.27
CA ARG A 47 -4.62 11.87 5.72
C ARG A 47 -3.85 12.87 6.59
N GLY A 48 -2.56 12.66 6.85
CA GLY A 48 -1.77 13.40 7.84
C GLY A 48 -1.38 14.81 7.38
N PRO A 49 -0.82 15.64 8.27
CA PRO A 49 -0.61 17.06 7.97
C PRO A 49 0.67 17.38 7.18
N GLU A 50 1.69 16.53 7.20
CA GLU A 50 3.05 16.81 6.69
C GLU A 50 3.31 16.18 5.32
N GLN A 51 2.39 16.42 4.39
CA GLN A 51 2.36 15.82 3.05
C GLN A 51 3.67 16.02 2.27
N VAL A 52 4.19 17.25 2.24
CA VAL A 52 5.39 17.59 1.45
C VAL A 52 6.63 16.86 1.95
N GLU A 53 6.85 16.88 3.27
CA GLU A 53 8.04 16.26 3.87
C GLU A 53 7.96 14.73 3.84
N SER A 54 6.75 14.17 3.93
CA SER A 54 6.50 12.72 3.80
C SER A 54 6.83 12.17 2.42
N VAL A 55 6.86 13.01 1.38
CA VAL A 55 7.33 12.64 0.03
C VAL A 55 8.82 12.95 -0.13
N ARG A 56 9.28 14.12 0.33
CA ARG A 56 10.67 14.56 0.14
C ARG A 56 11.68 13.64 0.80
N ILE A 57 11.38 13.14 2.00
CA ILE A 57 12.30 12.26 2.74
C ILE A 57 12.53 10.93 1.98
N PRO A 58 11.50 10.12 1.68
CA PRO A 58 11.67 8.90 0.89
C PRO A 58 12.34 9.16 -0.46
N ARG A 59 11.91 10.20 -1.17
CA ARG A 59 12.48 10.58 -2.46
C ARG A 59 13.97 10.85 -2.39
N ALA A 60 14.42 11.71 -1.48
CA ALA A 60 15.82 12.06 -1.32
C ALA A 60 16.67 10.82 -0.97
N MET A 61 16.14 9.91 -0.13
CA MET A 61 16.81 8.66 0.20
C MET A 61 16.91 7.71 -1.01
N VAL A 62 15.86 7.59 -1.82
CA VAL A 62 15.84 6.76 -3.02
C VAL A 62 16.81 7.30 -4.07
N GLU A 63 16.76 8.60 -4.36
CA GLU A 63 17.63 9.25 -5.35
C GLU A 63 19.11 9.19 -4.97
N ALA A 64 19.43 9.26 -3.67
CA ALA A 64 20.78 9.09 -3.15
C ALA A 64 21.21 7.61 -3.00
N GLY A 65 20.33 6.65 -3.30
CA GLY A 65 20.62 5.22 -3.24
C GLY A 65 20.63 4.62 -1.83
N HIS A 66 20.10 5.33 -0.83
CA HIS A 66 19.94 4.87 0.56
C HIS A 66 18.60 4.18 0.83
N ALA A 67 17.67 4.25 -0.12
CA ALA A 67 16.39 3.55 -0.03
C ALA A 67 15.91 2.98 -1.37
N MET A 68 14.91 2.11 -1.30
CA MET A 68 14.00 1.74 -2.38
C MET A 68 12.58 2.04 -1.92
N ALA A 69 11.63 2.09 -2.84
CA ALA A 69 10.22 2.30 -2.54
C ALA A 69 9.34 1.53 -3.53
N VAL A 70 8.15 1.15 -3.11
CA VAL A 70 7.05 0.72 -4.01
C VAL A 70 5.93 1.75 -3.98
N MET A 71 5.12 1.74 -5.03
CA MET A 71 3.92 2.58 -5.15
C MET A 71 2.83 2.08 -4.21
N GLY A 72 2.20 2.98 -3.45
CA GLY A 72 0.97 2.71 -2.74
C GLY A 72 -0.28 3.05 -3.55
N ASN A 73 -1.46 2.73 -3.03
CA ASN A 73 -2.69 3.09 -3.73
C ASN A 73 -2.95 4.59 -3.74
N HIS A 74 -2.43 5.34 -2.77
CA HIS A 74 -2.56 6.79 -2.73
C HIS A 74 -1.74 7.47 -3.82
N GLU A 75 -0.49 7.05 -4.05
CA GLU A 75 0.31 7.53 -5.18
C GLU A 75 -0.33 7.18 -6.53
N PHE A 76 -0.83 5.95 -6.69
CA PHE A 76 -1.55 5.55 -7.91
C PHE A 76 -2.78 6.44 -8.17
N ASN A 77 -3.57 6.73 -7.13
CA ASN A 77 -4.74 7.59 -7.24
C ASN A 77 -4.36 9.04 -7.56
N ALA A 78 -3.26 9.55 -7.01
CA ALA A 78 -2.75 10.90 -7.29
C ALA A 78 -2.31 11.05 -8.75
N ILE A 79 -1.61 10.07 -9.30
CA ILE A 79 -1.23 10.06 -10.71
C ILE A 79 -2.47 10.06 -11.60
N ALA A 80 -3.45 9.19 -11.30
CA ALA A 80 -4.70 9.14 -12.04
C ALA A 80 -5.53 10.43 -11.89
N TRP A 81 -5.44 11.13 -10.75
CA TRP A 81 -6.07 12.43 -10.52
C TRP A 81 -5.49 13.52 -11.44
N ALA A 82 -4.18 13.54 -11.62
CA ALA A 82 -3.48 14.55 -12.42
C ALA A 82 -3.48 14.27 -13.94
N LYS A 83 -3.74 13.02 -14.36
CA LYS A 83 -3.73 12.63 -15.78
C LYS A 83 -5.10 12.77 -16.44
N GLN A 84 -5.16 13.54 -17.52
CA GLN A 84 -6.36 13.63 -18.36
C GLN A 84 -6.66 12.29 -19.05
N ASP A 85 -7.95 11.99 -19.21
CA ASP A 85 -8.38 10.83 -19.96
C ASP A 85 -8.27 11.10 -21.48
N PRO A 86 -7.40 10.38 -22.21
CA PRO A 86 -7.23 10.59 -23.64
C PRO A 86 -8.50 10.24 -24.46
N LYS A 87 -9.44 9.48 -23.90
CA LYS A 87 -10.70 9.11 -24.56
C LYS A 87 -11.81 10.14 -24.33
N ASN A 88 -11.72 10.93 -23.26
CA ASN A 88 -12.75 11.85 -22.81
C ASN A 88 -12.13 13.23 -22.52
N PRO A 89 -11.99 14.11 -23.53
CA PRO A 89 -11.39 15.43 -23.34
C PRO A 89 -12.09 16.24 -22.24
N GLY A 90 -11.32 16.74 -21.28
CA GLY A 90 -11.82 17.47 -20.11
C GLY A 90 -12.07 16.60 -18.88
N GLU A 91 -12.03 15.27 -19.01
CA GLU A 91 -12.08 14.33 -17.90
C GLU A 91 -10.68 13.86 -17.51
N TYR A 92 -10.58 13.25 -16.32
CA TYR A 92 -9.34 12.70 -15.76
C TYR A 92 -9.47 11.20 -15.56
N LEU A 93 -8.33 10.48 -15.56
CA LEU A 93 -8.29 9.03 -15.37
C LEU A 93 -8.89 8.62 -14.01
N ARG A 94 -8.79 9.49 -13.00
CA ARG A 94 -9.60 9.45 -11.78
C ARG A 94 -10.62 10.60 -11.80
N PRO A 95 -11.93 10.32 -11.82
CA PRO A 95 -12.95 11.36 -11.82
C PRO A 95 -12.88 12.27 -10.59
N HIS A 96 -12.99 13.59 -10.76
CA HIS A 96 -12.94 14.59 -9.69
C HIS A 96 -14.27 14.73 -8.92
N THR A 97 -14.87 13.59 -8.54
CA THR A 97 -16.07 13.55 -7.68
C THR A 97 -15.76 14.03 -6.26
N ASP A 98 -16.77 14.51 -5.52
CA ASP A 98 -16.62 14.92 -4.12
C ASP A 98 -15.95 13.85 -3.26
N LYS A 99 -16.31 12.57 -3.45
CA LYS A 99 -15.70 11.43 -2.75
C LYS A 99 -14.19 11.35 -3.01
N ASN A 100 -13.79 11.37 -4.27
CA ASN A 100 -12.37 11.25 -4.64
C ASN A 100 -11.58 12.49 -4.20
N ARG A 101 -12.18 13.67 -4.31
CA ARG A 101 -11.59 14.93 -3.84
C ARG A 101 -11.37 14.90 -2.34
N ASN A 102 -12.38 14.55 -1.55
CA ASN A 102 -12.27 14.48 -0.09
C ASN A 102 -11.16 13.53 0.39
N GLN A 103 -10.91 12.43 -0.33
CA GLN A 103 -9.81 11.52 -0.02
C GLN A 103 -8.42 12.11 -0.28
N HIS A 104 -8.31 13.04 -1.23
CA HIS A 104 -7.05 13.59 -1.73
C HIS A 104 -6.81 15.06 -1.33
N GLN A 105 -7.81 15.70 -0.73
CA GLN A 105 -7.82 17.16 -0.51
C GLN A 105 -6.65 17.63 0.34
N VAL A 106 -6.27 16.88 1.36
CA VAL A 106 -5.16 17.24 2.26
C VAL A 106 -3.84 17.33 1.50
N PHE A 107 -3.58 16.40 0.59
CA PHE A 107 -2.40 16.48 -0.27
C PHE A 107 -2.48 17.68 -1.21
N LEU A 108 -3.60 17.85 -1.92
CA LEU A 108 -3.81 18.97 -2.85
C LEU A 108 -3.65 20.34 -2.18
N ASP A 109 -4.17 20.50 -0.96
CA ASP A 109 -4.03 21.73 -0.18
C ASP A 109 -2.57 22.00 0.20
N ALA A 110 -1.81 20.96 0.54
CA ALA A 110 -0.42 21.09 0.95
C ALA A 110 0.53 21.40 -0.22
N VAL A 111 0.31 20.79 -1.40
CA VAL A 111 1.18 21.01 -2.57
C VAL A 111 0.67 22.12 -3.50
N GLY A 112 -0.61 22.48 -3.42
CA GLY A 112 -1.32 23.30 -4.40
C GLY A 112 -1.62 22.49 -5.67
N GLU A 113 -2.90 22.21 -5.93
CA GLU A 113 -3.35 21.57 -7.17
C GLU A 113 -2.80 22.33 -8.40
N ASP A 114 -2.32 21.58 -9.39
CA ASP A 114 -1.61 22.07 -10.59
C ASP A 114 -0.36 22.96 -10.35
N SER A 115 0.18 23.01 -9.14
CA SER A 115 1.44 23.71 -8.87
C SER A 115 2.64 22.94 -9.44
N SER A 116 3.80 23.62 -9.49
CA SER A 116 5.05 22.94 -9.87
C SER A 116 5.44 21.83 -8.90
N VAL A 117 5.15 21.98 -7.59
CA VAL A 117 5.44 20.95 -6.57
C VAL A 117 4.53 19.75 -6.76
N HIS A 118 3.26 19.99 -7.08
CA HIS A 118 2.31 18.92 -7.41
C HIS A 118 2.81 18.12 -8.61
N ALA A 119 3.13 18.79 -9.73
CA ALA A 119 3.64 18.13 -10.93
C ALA A 119 4.94 17.34 -10.65
N GLU A 120 5.86 17.93 -9.90
CA GLU A 120 7.12 17.29 -9.50
C GLU A 120 6.89 15.99 -8.71
N PHE A 121 5.92 15.98 -7.79
CA PHE A 121 5.59 14.78 -7.03
C PHE A 121 4.90 13.71 -7.87
N ILE A 122 3.97 14.11 -8.75
CA ILE A 122 3.33 13.17 -9.68
C ILE A 122 4.37 12.51 -10.59
N GLU A 123 5.32 13.29 -11.14
CA GLU A 123 6.42 12.75 -11.95
C GLU A 123 7.27 11.74 -11.17
N TRP A 124 7.57 12.01 -9.89
CA TRP A 124 8.29 11.07 -9.04
C TRP A 124 7.47 9.82 -8.73
N PHE A 125 6.18 9.95 -8.43
CA PHE A 125 5.30 8.81 -8.18
C PHE A 125 5.24 7.88 -9.39
N GLU A 126 5.25 8.41 -10.61
CA GLU A 126 5.31 7.60 -11.84
C GLU A 126 6.60 6.77 -11.97
N GLN A 127 7.65 7.10 -11.21
CA GLN A 127 8.89 6.33 -11.15
C GLN A 127 8.87 5.21 -10.10
N LEU A 128 7.80 5.09 -9.31
CA LEU A 128 7.69 4.05 -8.30
C LEU A 128 7.27 2.71 -8.93
N PRO A 129 7.94 1.60 -8.59
CA PRO A 129 7.53 0.27 -9.03
C PRO A 129 6.27 -0.20 -8.30
N PHE A 130 5.47 -1.04 -8.93
CA PHE A 130 4.31 -1.66 -8.28
C PHE A 130 4.71 -2.64 -7.16
N TYR A 131 5.86 -3.28 -7.31
CA TYR A 131 6.40 -4.25 -6.37
C TYR A 131 7.91 -4.43 -6.57
N LEU A 132 8.59 -5.04 -5.59
CA LEU A 132 9.97 -5.50 -5.69
C LEU A 132 10.02 -7.02 -5.50
N ASP A 133 10.68 -7.74 -6.41
CA ASP A 133 11.03 -9.17 -6.25
C ASP A 133 12.56 -9.31 -6.11
N LEU A 134 13.07 -8.96 -4.93
CA LEU A 134 14.51 -9.08 -4.65
C LEU A 134 14.90 -10.55 -4.50
N PRO A 135 16.18 -10.92 -4.65
CA PRO A 135 16.60 -12.32 -4.51
C PRO A 135 16.16 -12.95 -3.18
N GLU A 136 16.17 -12.19 -2.09
CA GLU A 136 15.93 -12.69 -0.74
C GLU A 136 14.55 -12.35 -0.16
N LEU A 137 13.86 -11.33 -0.67
CA LEU A 137 12.56 -10.87 -0.14
C LEU A 137 11.69 -10.23 -1.22
N ARG A 138 10.40 -10.08 -0.92
CA ARG A 138 9.43 -9.41 -1.78
C ARG A 138 8.75 -8.27 -1.04
N VAL A 139 8.43 -7.22 -1.78
CA VAL A 139 7.76 -6.02 -1.26
C VAL A 139 6.65 -5.64 -2.22
N VAL A 140 5.45 -5.47 -1.69
CA VAL A 140 4.27 -5.03 -2.46
C VAL A 140 3.36 -4.27 -1.51
N HIS A 141 2.66 -3.24 -1.98
CA HIS A 141 1.89 -2.42 -1.05
C HIS A 141 0.74 -3.20 -0.39
N ALA A 142 -0.01 -4.05 -1.10
CA ALA A 142 -1.14 -4.76 -0.49
C ALA A 142 -1.15 -6.29 -0.68
N CYS A 143 -1.07 -6.80 -1.90
CA CYS A 143 -1.21 -8.24 -2.15
C CYS A 143 -0.14 -8.78 -3.09
N TRP A 144 0.54 -9.84 -2.66
CA TRP A 144 1.43 -10.59 -3.54
C TRP A 144 0.66 -11.69 -4.26
N HIS A 145 0.21 -11.41 -5.49
CA HIS A 145 -0.58 -12.35 -6.27
C HIS A 145 0.05 -12.64 -7.64
N PRO A 146 0.77 -13.77 -7.81
CA PRO A 146 1.54 -14.07 -9.03
C PRO A 146 0.75 -13.92 -10.34
N GLN A 147 -0.49 -14.44 -10.39
CA GLN A 147 -1.30 -14.34 -11.61
C GLN A 147 -1.66 -12.89 -11.99
N TYR A 148 -1.96 -12.02 -11.01
CA TYR A 148 -2.23 -10.61 -11.27
C TYR A 148 -0.93 -9.83 -11.57
N ILE A 149 0.19 -10.21 -10.96
CA ILE A 149 1.52 -9.71 -11.33
C ILE A 149 1.82 -10.03 -12.80
N ASP A 150 1.52 -11.26 -13.26
CA ASP A 150 1.66 -11.67 -14.66
C ASP A 150 0.76 -10.84 -15.59
N CYS A 151 -0.48 -10.56 -15.16
CA CYS A 151 -1.40 -9.68 -15.89
C CYS A 151 -0.90 -8.23 -16.00
N LEU A 152 -0.13 -7.73 -15.02
CA LEU A 152 0.46 -6.40 -15.05
C LEU A 152 1.71 -6.32 -15.94
N GLN A 153 2.48 -7.39 -16.12
CA GLN A 153 3.76 -7.36 -16.85
C GLN A 153 3.72 -6.62 -18.21
N PRO A 154 2.69 -6.76 -19.06
CA PRO A 154 2.64 -6.05 -20.34
C PRO A 154 2.56 -4.52 -20.22
N PHE A 155 2.23 -4.01 -19.02
CA PHE A 155 2.04 -2.60 -18.71
C PHE A 155 3.19 -2.00 -17.90
N LEU A 156 4.18 -2.82 -17.53
CA LEU A 156 5.31 -2.41 -16.71
C LEU A 156 6.63 -2.46 -17.50
N ASP A 157 7.60 -1.67 -17.07
CA ASP A 157 8.97 -1.74 -17.58
C ASP A 157 9.83 -2.77 -16.81
N GLY A 158 11.11 -2.89 -17.17
CA GLY A 158 12.03 -3.83 -16.52
C GLY A 158 12.32 -3.55 -15.05
N GLN A 159 11.91 -2.38 -14.54
CA GLN A 159 11.96 -2.01 -13.12
C GLN A 159 10.58 -2.07 -12.47
N GLN A 160 9.59 -2.72 -13.10
CA GLN A 160 8.24 -2.90 -12.56
C GLN A 160 7.46 -1.57 -12.41
N ARG A 161 7.86 -0.51 -13.13
CA ARG A 161 7.19 0.80 -13.15
C ARG A 161 6.18 0.85 -14.30
N ALA A 162 5.08 1.57 -14.14
CA ALA A 162 4.09 1.71 -15.22
C ALA A 162 4.71 2.36 -16.47
N LEU A 163 4.44 1.77 -17.64
CA LEU A 163 4.77 2.41 -18.91
C LEU A 163 3.92 3.70 -19.08
N PRO A 164 4.47 4.78 -19.67
CA PRO A 164 3.73 6.04 -19.80
C PRO A 164 2.37 5.92 -20.51
N ASN A 165 2.23 4.98 -21.44
CA ASN A 165 0.98 4.73 -22.17
C ASN A 165 0.04 3.72 -21.50
N ALA A 166 0.43 3.12 -20.37
CA ALA A 166 -0.36 2.09 -19.70
C ALA A 166 -1.47 2.67 -18.81
N TRP A 167 -1.34 3.91 -18.34
CA TRP A 167 -2.25 4.53 -17.38
C TRP A 167 -3.74 4.42 -17.77
N PRO A 168 -4.18 4.69 -19.01
CA PRO A 168 -5.59 4.53 -19.38
C PRO A 168 -6.11 3.09 -19.26
N SER A 169 -5.24 2.08 -19.36
CA SER A 169 -5.60 0.68 -19.15
C SER A 169 -5.61 0.32 -17.67
N LEU A 170 -4.62 0.80 -16.91
CA LEU A 170 -4.51 0.55 -15.47
C LEU A 170 -5.63 1.21 -14.67
N THR A 171 -6.28 2.25 -15.19
CA THR A 171 -7.39 2.96 -14.52
C THR A 171 -8.78 2.66 -15.10
N ALA A 172 -8.87 1.82 -16.13
CA ALA A 172 -10.14 1.48 -16.78
C ALA A 172 -10.88 0.37 -16.01
N ARG A 173 -11.85 0.76 -15.17
CA ARG A 173 -12.66 -0.17 -14.36
C ARG A 173 -13.24 -1.32 -15.17
N GLY A 174 -13.24 -2.53 -14.59
CA GLY A 174 -13.77 -3.74 -15.22
C GLY A 174 -12.86 -4.33 -16.29
N THR A 175 -11.61 -3.88 -16.41
CA THR A 175 -10.60 -4.49 -17.27
C THR A 175 -9.58 -5.26 -16.44
N VAL A 176 -9.02 -6.33 -17.00
CA VAL A 176 -7.98 -7.14 -16.34
C VAL A 176 -6.80 -6.32 -15.79
N PRO A 177 -6.19 -5.36 -16.52
CA PRO A 177 -5.10 -4.55 -15.96
C PRO A 177 -5.53 -3.67 -14.78
N PHE A 178 -6.75 -3.13 -14.81
CA PHE A 178 -7.29 -2.39 -13.68
C PHE A 178 -7.48 -3.29 -12.46
N GLU A 179 -8.13 -4.45 -12.62
CA GLU A 179 -8.32 -5.39 -11.50
C GLU A 179 -6.98 -5.86 -10.93
N ALA A 180 -5.99 -6.08 -11.81
CA ALA A 180 -4.64 -6.43 -11.36
C ALA A 180 -3.98 -5.30 -10.55
N ALA A 181 -4.09 -4.05 -11.00
CA ALA A 181 -3.59 -2.90 -10.24
C ALA A 181 -4.31 -2.75 -8.89
N GLU A 182 -5.64 -2.90 -8.86
CA GLU A 182 -6.44 -2.86 -7.63
C GLU A 182 -6.02 -3.98 -6.67
N VAL A 183 -5.82 -5.22 -7.12
CA VAL A 183 -5.40 -6.29 -6.21
C VAL A 183 -4.01 -6.03 -5.62
N ILE A 184 -3.04 -5.65 -6.47
CA ILE A 184 -1.66 -5.45 -6.04
C ILE A 184 -1.53 -4.26 -5.09
N LEU A 185 -2.28 -3.18 -5.32
CA LEU A 185 -2.20 -1.93 -4.55
C LEU A 185 -3.27 -1.79 -3.46
N LYS A 186 -4.41 -2.46 -3.53
CA LYS A 186 -5.52 -2.31 -2.56
C LYS A 186 -5.94 -3.62 -1.90
N GLY A 187 -5.28 -4.71 -2.26
CA GLY A 187 -5.52 -6.02 -1.69
C GLY A 187 -6.60 -6.78 -2.45
N LEU A 188 -6.70 -8.08 -2.14
CA LEU A 188 -7.70 -8.94 -2.74
C LEU A 188 -9.07 -8.72 -2.11
N GLU A 189 -10.02 -8.24 -2.92
CA GLU A 189 -11.44 -8.33 -2.63
C GLU A 189 -12.02 -9.58 -3.32
N ILE A 190 -12.72 -10.42 -2.54
CA ILE A 190 -13.33 -11.64 -3.04
C ILE A 190 -14.85 -11.41 -3.15
N PRO A 191 -15.44 -11.57 -4.35
CA PRO A 191 -16.87 -11.44 -4.51
C PRO A 191 -17.59 -12.54 -3.75
N LEU A 192 -18.61 -12.15 -3.00
CA LEU A 192 -19.47 -13.09 -2.30
C LEU A 192 -20.25 -13.95 -3.32
N PRO A 193 -20.61 -15.19 -2.95
CA PRO A 193 -21.48 -16.02 -3.77
C PRO A 193 -22.79 -15.28 -4.12
N GLU A 194 -23.31 -15.54 -5.32
CA GLU A 194 -24.54 -14.91 -5.81
C GLU A 194 -25.66 -14.86 -4.75
N GLY A 195 -26.29 -13.69 -4.60
CA GLY A 195 -27.35 -13.43 -3.64
C GLY A 195 -26.91 -13.09 -2.21
N HIS A 196 -25.62 -12.87 -1.96
CA HIS A 196 -25.11 -12.46 -0.64
C HIS A 196 -24.56 -11.03 -0.69
N ALA A 197 -24.88 -10.25 0.34
CA ALA A 197 -24.33 -8.93 0.61
C ALA A 197 -24.33 -8.70 2.13
N PHE A 198 -23.56 -7.72 2.60
CA PHE A 198 -23.55 -7.27 3.99
C PHE A 198 -23.40 -5.75 4.06
N GLU A 199 -23.81 -5.11 5.15
CA GLU A 199 -23.57 -3.68 5.37
C GLU A 199 -22.22 -3.46 6.06
N ASP A 200 -21.42 -2.51 5.57
CA ASP A 200 -20.21 -2.07 6.27
C ASP A 200 -20.52 -1.17 7.47
N LYS A 201 -19.49 -0.77 8.23
CA LYS A 201 -19.61 0.09 9.42
C LYS A 201 -20.27 1.45 9.14
N ASP A 202 -20.30 1.87 7.88
CA ASP A 202 -20.87 3.13 7.42
C ASP A 202 -22.26 2.92 6.78
N GLY A 203 -22.81 1.70 6.85
CA GLY A 203 -24.12 1.34 6.34
C GLY A 203 -24.18 1.11 4.82
N ASN A 204 -23.03 0.97 4.15
CA ASN A 204 -23.01 0.69 2.71
C ASN A 204 -23.13 -0.81 2.45
N GLU A 205 -24.02 -1.21 1.55
CA GLU A 205 -24.10 -2.59 1.07
C GLU A 205 -22.80 -2.98 0.32
N ARG A 206 -22.25 -4.13 0.68
CA ARG A 206 -21.03 -4.73 0.13
C ARG A 206 -21.34 -6.11 -0.41
N THR A 207 -20.90 -6.36 -1.63
CA THR A 207 -20.97 -7.66 -2.31
C THR A 207 -19.65 -8.42 -2.30
N ASP A 208 -18.62 -7.83 -1.69
CA ASP A 208 -17.24 -8.30 -1.75
C ASP A 208 -16.64 -8.22 -0.34
N ILE A 209 -15.80 -9.20 0.00
CA ILE A 209 -15.05 -9.23 1.27
C ILE A 209 -13.57 -9.01 1.01
N ARG A 210 -12.93 -8.20 1.86
CA ARG A 210 -11.47 -8.12 1.89
C ARG A 210 -10.92 -9.42 2.49
N ALA A 211 -10.00 -10.06 1.79
CA ALA A 211 -9.48 -11.37 2.18
C ALA A 211 -8.10 -11.28 2.86
N GLU A 212 -7.95 -12.01 3.97
CA GLU A 212 -6.67 -12.29 4.62
C GLU A 212 -5.83 -13.27 3.78
N TRP A 213 -5.21 -12.76 2.74
CA TRP A 213 -4.63 -13.59 1.71
C TRP A 213 -3.38 -14.38 2.12
N TRP A 214 -2.89 -14.16 3.35
CA TRP A 214 -1.82 -14.91 3.99
C TRP A 214 -2.29 -16.21 4.69
N ASN A 215 -3.59 -16.43 4.88
CA ASN A 215 -4.14 -17.55 5.66
C ASN A 215 -5.17 -18.40 4.88
N LEU A 216 -4.87 -18.74 3.62
CA LEU A 216 -5.88 -19.19 2.65
C LEU A 216 -6.13 -20.69 2.55
N HIS A 217 -5.33 -21.55 3.19
CA HIS A 217 -5.51 -23.00 3.03
C HIS A 217 -6.70 -23.53 3.84
N GLY A 218 -7.73 -23.99 3.12
CA GLY A 218 -8.93 -24.60 3.71
C GLY A 218 -9.92 -23.59 4.28
N ALA A 219 -9.70 -22.30 4.05
CA ALA A 219 -10.52 -21.23 4.59
C ALA A 219 -11.84 -21.07 3.83
N THR A 220 -12.89 -20.73 4.57
CA THR A 220 -14.18 -20.32 4.01
C THR A 220 -14.24 -18.80 3.85
N TYR A 221 -15.23 -18.28 3.11
CA TYR A 221 -15.48 -16.83 3.03
C TYR A 221 -15.56 -16.18 4.42
N ARG A 222 -16.18 -16.87 5.39
CA ARG A 222 -16.29 -16.36 6.76
C ARG A 222 -14.97 -16.37 7.52
N ASP A 223 -14.09 -17.33 7.27
CA ASP A 223 -12.81 -17.43 7.98
C ASP A 223 -11.85 -16.30 7.59
N LEU A 224 -12.01 -15.72 6.39
CA LEU A 224 -11.13 -14.68 5.85
C LEU A 224 -11.72 -13.28 5.87
N ALA A 225 -12.99 -13.12 6.26
CA ALA A 225 -13.68 -11.85 6.13
C ALA A 225 -13.20 -10.86 7.20
N PHE A 226 -12.49 -9.82 6.75
CA PHE A 226 -12.13 -8.69 7.61
C PHE A 226 -13.32 -7.73 7.77
N VAL A 227 -14.30 -8.15 8.57
CA VAL A 227 -15.56 -7.43 8.81
C VAL A 227 -15.87 -7.33 10.31
N PRO A 228 -16.68 -6.34 10.75
CA PRO A 228 -17.07 -6.25 12.16
C PRO A 228 -17.72 -7.54 12.71
N PRO A 229 -17.54 -7.88 13.99
CA PRO A 229 -18.06 -9.12 14.59
C PRO A 229 -19.58 -9.31 14.43
N GLU A 230 -20.32 -8.22 14.36
CA GLU A 230 -21.78 -8.20 14.19
C GLU A 230 -22.23 -8.71 12.80
N VAL A 231 -21.41 -8.53 11.76
CA VAL A 231 -21.76 -8.91 10.38
C VAL A 231 -21.13 -10.23 9.93
N ILE A 232 -20.18 -10.79 10.69
CA ILE A 232 -19.49 -12.05 10.34
C ILE A 232 -20.46 -13.22 10.08
N LYS A 233 -21.61 -13.24 10.76
CA LYS A 233 -22.64 -14.28 10.59
C LYS A 233 -23.36 -14.20 9.25
N GLN A 234 -23.36 -13.03 8.60
CA GLN A 234 -23.93 -12.80 7.28
C GLN A 234 -23.02 -13.32 6.17
N ILE A 235 -21.72 -13.49 6.45
CA ILE A 235 -20.76 -14.04 5.50
C ILE A 235 -20.94 -15.56 5.38
N PRO A 236 -20.97 -16.12 4.15
CA PRO A 236 -21.11 -17.56 3.93
C PRO A 236 -19.97 -18.38 4.55
N HIS A 237 -20.30 -19.52 5.13
CA HIS A 237 -19.29 -20.50 5.59
C HIS A 237 -19.06 -21.57 4.51
N LYS A 238 -18.67 -21.12 3.31
CA LYS A 238 -18.39 -21.98 2.14
C LYS A 238 -16.91 -21.90 1.78
N PRO A 239 -16.28 -22.98 1.29
CA PRO A 239 -14.91 -22.92 0.79
C PRO A 239 -14.77 -21.89 -0.33
N ILE A 240 -13.66 -21.17 -0.34
CA ILE A 240 -13.32 -20.27 -1.44
C ILE A 240 -12.72 -21.08 -2.59
N PRO A 241 -13.14 -20.86 -3.85
CA PRO A 241 -12.52 -21.49 -4.99
C PRO A 241 -11.00 -21.24 -5.05
N GLU A 242 -10.20 -22.31 -5.20
CA GLU A 242 -8.73 -22.24 -5.15
C GLU A 242 -8.12 -21.25 -6.17
N HIS A 243 -8.77 -21.05 -7.31
CA HIS A 243 -8.28 -20.13 -8.35
C HIS A 243 -8.38 -18.64 -7.98
N ILE A 244 -9.11 -18.31 -6.91
CA ILE A 244 -9.24 -16.93 -6.38
C ILE A 244 -8.14 -16.64 -5.36
N LEU A 245 -7.59 -17.68 -4.74
CA LEU A 245 -6.61 -17.57 -3.66
C LEU A 245 -5.22 -17.27 -4.25
N PRO A 246 -4.49 -16.25 -3.76
CA PRO A 246 -3.12 -16.02 -4.20
C PRO A 246 -2.25 -17.24 -3.95
N GLY A 247 -1.62 -17.73 -5.02
CA GLY A 247 -0.65 -18.81 -5.00
C GLY A 247 0.71 -18.38 -4.47
N TYR A 248 0.76 -17.73 -3.30
CA TYR A 248 2.02 -17.36 -2.68
C TYR A 248 2.82 -18.63 -2.33
N ASP A 249 4.03 -18.71 -2.89
CA ASP A 249 4.89 -19.90 -2.87
C ASP A 249 5.57 -20.15 -1.50
N GLN A 250 5.46 -19.22 -0.55
CA GLN A 250 6.15 -19.24 0.76
C GLN A 250 7.68 -19.38 0.66
N ILE A 251 8.28 -19.03 -0.48
CA ILE A 251 9.73 -19.15 -0.69
C ILE A 251 10.48 -17.96 -0.07
N LYS A 252 10.00 -16.74 -0.34
CA LYS A 252 10.63 -15.48 0.11
C LYS A 252 9.70 -14.74 1.06
N PRO A 253 10.19 -14.14 2.17
CA PRO A 253 9.38 -13.26 2.98
C PRO A 253 8.76 -12.13 2.16
N VAL A 254 7.51 -11.79 2.47
CA VAL A 254 6.74 -10.72 1.82
C VAL A 254 6.38 -9.67 2.85
N PHE A 255 6.63 -8.42 2.51
CA PHE A 255 6.25 -7.27 3.32
C PHE A 255 5.19 -6.46 2.60
N VAL A 256 4.15 -6.08 3.34
CA VAL A 256 2.99 -5.33 2.85
C VAL A 256 2.59 -4.19 3.79
N GLY A 257 1.78 -3.27 3.29
CA GLY A 257 1.11 -2.18 4.00
C GLY A 257 -0.41 -2.30 3.90
N HIS A 258 -1.14 -1.19 3.86
CA HIS A 258 -2.55 -1.09 3.47
C HIS A 258 -3.64 -1.71 4.37
N TYR A 259 -3.32 -2.55 5.37
CA TYR A 259 -4.33 -3.31 6.16
C TYR A 259 -4.85 -2.62 7.42
N TRP A 260 -4.38 -1.41 7.76
CA TRP A 260 -4.83 -0.60 8.89
C TRP A 260 -4.90 -1.42 10.19
N LEU A 261 -3.81 -2.13 10.50
CA LEU A 261 -3.74 -2.94 11.72
C LEU A 261 -3.73 -2.04 12.96
N SER A 262 -4.05 -2.63 14.10
CA SER A 262 -4.02 -1.97 15.41
C SER A 262 -3.42 -2.90 16.45
N GLY A 263 -3.05 -2.35 17.61
CA GLY A 263 -2.40 -3.14 18.65
C GLY A 263 -0.89 -3.24 18.47
N GLU A 264 -0.26 -4.20 19.15
CA GLU A 264 1.18 -4.43 19.07
C GLU A 264 1.55 -5.10 17.73
N PRO A 265 2.66 -4.70 17.08
CA PRO A 265 3.03 -5.32 15.81
C PRO A 265 3.33 -6.82 15.92
N GLU A 266 2.61 -7.62 15.13
CA GLU A 266 2.72 -9.08 15.08
C GLU A 266 2.89 -9.56 13.62
N LEU A 267 3.44 -10.77 13.47
CA LEU A 267 3.56 -11.42 12.16
C LEU A 267 2.18 -11.93 11.72
N MET A 268 1.86 -11.74 10.44
CA MET A 268 0.62 -12.27 9.87
C MET A 268 0.74 -13.77 9.58
N ALA A 269 1.95 -14.19 9.19
CA ALA A 269 2.37 -15.56 9.00
C ALA A 269 3.89 -15.63 9.14
N ASP A 270 4.47 -16.83 9.21
CA ASP A 270 5.92 -17.07 9.37
C ASP A 270 6.80 -16.28 8.37
N ARG A 271 6.27 -15.91 7.22
CA ARG A 271 6.98 -15.21 6.14
C ARG A 271 6.28 -13.95 5.66
N ILE A 272 5.24 -13.48 6.35
CA ILE A 272 4.46 -12.31 5.92
C ILE A 272 4.32 -11.33 7.08
N ALA A 273 4.71 -10.08 6.83
CA ALA A 273 4.52 -8.97 7.77
C ALA A 273 3.81 -7.80 7.08
N CYS A 274 2.69 -7.37 7.65
CA CYS A 274 2.10 -6.07 7.34
C CYS A 274 2.72 -5.02 8.27
N LEU A 275 3.10 -3.87 7.73
CA LEU A 275 3.70 -2.76 8.47
C LEU A 275 2.78 -1.53 8.56
N ASP A 276 1.53 -1.64 8.09
CA ASP A 276 0.52 -0.59 8.28
C ASP A 276 -0.23 -0.80 9.59
N TYR A 277 0.10 0.02 10.59
CA TYR A 277 -0.57 0.07 11.89
C TYR A 277 -1.33 1.39 12.09
N SER A 278 -2.10 1.77 11.07
CA SER A 278 -3.10 2.83 11.11
C SER A 278 -2.53 4.21 11.47
N ILE A 279 -1.27 4.51 11.13
CA ILE A 279 -0.73 5.86 11.39
C ILE A 279 -1.57 6.94 10.69
N GLY A 280 -2.11 6.66 9.50
CA GLY A 280 -3.01 7.55 8.78
C GLY A 280 -4.37 7.81 9.45
N ALA A 281 -4.69 7.15 10.58
CA ALA A 281 -5.86 7.49 11.39
C ALA A 281 -5.55 8.58 12.42
N LYS A 282 -4.25 8.82 12.72
CA LYS A 282 -3.81 9.78 13.72
C LYS A 282 -4.25 11.19 13.34
N GLY A 283 -4.85 11.89 14.29
CA GLY A 283 -5.41 13.23 14.07
C GLY A 283 -6.79 13.26 13.39
N LEU A 284 -7.33 12.11 12.94
CA LEU A 284 -8.65 11.99 12.31
C LEU A 284 -9.73 11.44 13.26
N GLY A 285 -9.55 11.67 14.57
CA GLY A 285 -10.50 11.22 15.60
C GLY A 285 -10.15 9.88 16.26
N ASN A 286 -9.10 9.19 15.79
CA ASN A 286 -8.49 8.06 16.50
C ASN A 286 -7.00 8.33 16.71
N ASN A 287 -6.61 8.65 17.94
CA ASN A 287 -5.20 8.87 18.30
C ASN A 287 -4.60 7.70 19.09
N GLU A 288 -5.43 6.73 19.50
CA GLU A 288 -4.97 5.62 20.32
C GLU A 288 -4.46 4.47 19.43
N GLY A 289 -3.27 3.98 19.75
CA GLY A 289 -2.70 2.80 19.11
C GLY A 289 -2.16 2.98 17.69
N CYS A 290 -2.22 4.19 17.11
CA CYS A 290 -1.63 4.50 15.81
C CYS A 290 -0.10 4.43 15.88
N LYS A 291 0.52 3.69 14.95
CA LYS A 291 1.96 3.47 14.94
C LYS A 291 2.51 3.58 13.53
N LEU A 292 3.64 4.26 13.38
CA LEU A 292 4.48 4.09 12.21
C LEU A 292 5.45 2.94 12.50
N VAL A 293 5.37 1.89 11.69
CA VAL A 293 6.06 0.62 11.95
C VAL A 293 7.11 0.35 10.88
N ALA A 294 8.23 -0.17 11.35
CA ALA A 294 9.29 -0.76 10.55
C ALA A 294 9.54 -2.20 10.94
N TYR A 295 10.15 -2.95 10.02
CA TYR A 295 10.72 -4.26 10.28
C TYR A 295 12.20 -4.28 9.88
N ARG A 296 13.08 -4.66 10.81
CA ARG A 296 14.51 -4.80 10.55
C ARG A 296 14.83 -6.19 10.01
N TRP A 297 14.95 -6.31 8.70
CA TRP A 297 15.31 -7.56 8.04
C TRP A 297 16.82 -7.77 7.98
N GLN A 298 17.26 -8.91 8.50
CA GLN A 298 18.66 -9.27 8.75
C GLN A 298 19.16 -10.43 7.86
N GLY A 299 18.37 -10.87 6.87
CA GLY A 299 18.72 -12.02 6.02
C GLY A 299 17.90 -13.28 6.31
N GLU A 300 17.01 -13.23 7.30
CA GLU A 300 16.19 -14.35 7.70
C GLU A 300 15.11 -14.68 6.66
N SER A 301 14.84 -15.99 6.49
CA SER A 301 13.77 -16.45 5.59
C SER A 301 12.43 -16.53 6.30
N ALA A 302 12.43 -16.98 7.56
CA ALA A 302 11.29 -16.91 8.47
C ALA A 302 11.46 -15.67 9.33
N LEU A 303 10.40 -14.86 9.43
CA LEU A 303 10.42 -13.58 10.10
C LEU A 303 10.42 -13.77 11.62
N ASN A 304 10.93 -12.77 12.33
CA ASN A 304 11.05 -12.74 13.78
C ASN A 304 10.26 -11.54 14.32
N PRO A 305 9.25 -11.74 15.20
CA PRO A 305 8.49 -10.64 15.79
C PRO A 305 9.37 -9.61 16.52
N GLU A 306 10.51 -10.02 17.08
CA GLU A 306 11.43 -9.12 17.80
C GLU A 306 12.12 -8.10 16.87
N HIS A 307 11.98 -8.22 15.56
CA HIS A 307 12.55 -7.29 14.58
C HIS A 307 11.62 -6.12 14.22
N PHE A 308 10.39 -6.09 14.75
CA PHE A 308 9.53 -4.92 14.64
C PHE A 308 10.09 -3.73 15.43
N VAL A 309 10.05 -2.54 14.83
CA VAL A 309 10.44 -1.28 15.46
C VAL A 309 9.40 -0.24 15.10
N TRP A 310 8.86 0.48 16.09
CA TRP A 310 7.80 1.47 15.83
C TRP A 310 7.92 2.71 16.70
N VAL A 311 7.19 3.74 16.30
CA VAL A 311 6.92 4.98 17.06
C VAL A 311 5.41 5.25 17.08
N SER A 312 4.94 6.08 18.01
CA SER A 312 3.53 6.45 18.20
C SER A 312 3.38 7.95 18.32
#